data_AF-A0A914G8V0-F1
#
_entry.id   AF-A0A914G8V0-F1
#
_cell.length_a   1.000
_cell.length_b   1.000
_cell.length_c   1.000
_cell.angle_alpha   90.00
_cell.angle_beta   90.00
_cell.angle_gamma   90.00
#
_symmetry.space_group_name_H-M   'P 1'
#
loop_
_entity.id
_entity.type
_entity.pdbx_description
1 polymer ?
#
loop_
_entity_poly.entity_id
_entity_poly.type
_entity_poly.pdbx_seq_one_letter_code
_entity_poly.pdbx_strand_id
1 'polypeptide(L)'
;MFKEYLKVTREELLGRLQRPLVLLDACITYLSTLRKRYQAFPVITWLHFTNLIRDEVNPLASDSHCQSLIHQLQLIGEVVYLRDETAEIDYVVITPEWLGTHIMGTLLSADFLAQCRESGCYSPDDFTSIFPEIAEPTDLTNILATLH
;
A
#
# COMPACT_ATOMS: atom_id res chain seq x y z
N MET A 1 40.34 20.83 -5.52
CA MET A 1 39.13 21.48 -6.07
C MET A 1 38.04 20.47 -6.45
N PHE A 2 38.23 19.58 -7.43
CA PHE A 2 37.19 18.58 -7.80
C PHE A 2 36.89 17.54 -6.70
N LYS A 3 37.92 17.06 -5.98
CA LYS A 3 37.74 16.15 -4.82
C LYS A 3 36.96 16.77 -3.66
N GLU A 4 37.21 18.05 -3.36
CA GLU A 4 36.46 18.80 -2.34
C GLU A 4 34.97 18.90 -2.72
N TYR A 5 34.70 19.28 -3.97
CA TYR A 5 33.35 19.42 -4.49
C TYR A 5 32.56 18.10 -4.38
N LEU A 6 33.15 16.99 -4.84
CA LEU A 6 32.52 15.67 -4.70
C LEU A 6 32.27 15.27 -3.25
N LYS A 7 33.14 15.67 -2.31
CA LYS A 7 32.98 15.37 -0.89
C LYS A 7 31.82 16.16 -0.30
N VAL A 8 31.71 17.45 -0.62
CA VAL A 8 30.59 18.31 -0.20
C VAL A 8 29.27 17.81 -0.77
N THR A 9 29.20 17.53 -2.08
CA THR A 9 27.98 16.99 -2.70
C THR A 9 27.59 15.63 -2.11
N ARG A 10 28.56 14.77 -1.82
CA ARG A 10 28.29 13.50 -1.12
C ARG A 10 27.72 13.76 0.27
N GLU A 11 28.29 14.67 1.06
CA GLU A 11 27.80 14.98 2.41
C GLU A 11 26.41 15.62 2.38
N GLU A 12 26.12 16.47 1.40
CA GLU A 12 24.77 17.02 1.18
C GLU A 12 23.76 15.94 0.79
N LEU A 13 24.12 15.02 -0.11
CA LEU A 13 23.24 13.90 -0.47
C LEU A 13 22.99 12.97 0.72
N LEU A 14 24.04 12.65 1.49
CA LEU A 14 23.91 11.85 2.70
C LEU A 14 23.08 12.54 3.78
N GLY A 15 23.19 13.87 3.90
CA GLY A 15 22.37 14.67 4.83
C GLY A 15 20.89 14.76 4.43
N ARG A 16 20.59 14.58 3.14
CA ARG A 16 19.21 14.53 2.61
C ARG A 16 18.56 13.15 2.72
N LEU A 17 19.35 12.08 2.90
CA LEU A 17 18.80 10.75 3.14
C LEU A 17 18.20 10.71 4.55
N GLN A 18 16.93 10.30 4.65
CA GLN A 18 16.35 9.97 5.94
C GLN A 18 17.17 8.84 6.58
N ARG A 19 17.53 8.97 7.87
CA ARG A 19 18.25 7.90 8.57
C ARG A 19 17.39 6.63 8.49
N PRO A 20 17.96 5.47 8.15
CA PRO A 20 17.21 4.22 8.17
C PRO A 20 16.67 4.03 9.59
N LEU A 21 15.35 4.09 9.71
CA LEU A 21 14.66 3.81 10.96
C LEU A 21 14.84 2.31 11.20
N VAL A 22 15.41 1.91 12.33
CA VAL A 22 15.41 0.49 12.78
C VAL A 22 13.98 -0.09 12.75
N LEU A 23 12.98 0.78 12.90
CA LEU A 23 11.57 0.47 12.73
C LEU A 23 11.22 -0.07 11.33
N LEU A 24 11.84 0.43 10.25
CA LEU A 24 11.57 0.00 8.87
C LEU A 24 11.92 -1.48 8.67
N ASP A 25 13.12 -1.89 9.04
CA ASP A 25 13.58 -3.28 8.88
C ASP A 25 12.73 -4.26 9.71
N ALA A 26 12.37 -3.86 10.93
CA ALA A 26 11.47 -4.62 11.79
C ALA A 26 10.06 -4.72 11.17
N CYS A 27 9.54 -3.63 10.59
CA CYS A 27 8.26 -3.63 9.91
C CYS A 27 8.26 -4.48 8.64
N ILE A 28 9.31 -4.45 7.82
CA ILE A 28 9.43 -5.32 6.63
C ILE A 28 9.38 -6.79 7.04
N THR A 29 10.09 -7.15 8.11
CA THR A 29 10.05 -8.51 8.66
C THR A 29 8.63 -8.88 9.10
N TYR A 30 7.94 -7.98 9.81
CA TYR A 30 6.58 -8.21 10.27
C TYR A 30 5.55 -8.26 9.11
N LEU A 31 5.73 -7.45 8.06
CA LEU A 31 4.90 -7.47 6.86
C LEU A 31 4.86 -8.85 6.21
N SER A 32 5.97 -9.59 6.22
CA SER A 32 5.99 -10.98 5.72
C SER A 32 5.01 -11.90 6.45
N THR A 33 4.76 -11.65 7.74
CA THR A 33 3.78 -12.38 8.55
C THR A 33 2.36 -11.88 8.27
N LEU A 34 2.18 -10.56 8.15
CA LEU A 34 0.90 -9.96 7.79
C LEU A 34 0.40 -10.45 6.42
N ARG A 35 1.27 -10.56 5.42
CA ARG A 35 0.91 -11.06 4.08
C ARG A 35 0.34 -12.47 4.11
N LYS A 36 0.84 -13.33 5.02
CA LYS A 36 0.29 -14.68 5.23
C LYS A 36 -1.07 -14.63 5.92
N ARG A 37 -1.25 -13.71 6.86
CA ARG A 37 -2.51 -13.53 7.60
C ARG A 37 -3.64 -13.00 6.70
N TYR A 38 -3.34 -12.08 5.81
CA TYR A 38 -4.30 -11.40 4.92
C TYR A 38 -4.22 -11.90 3.48
N GLN A 39 -3.95 -13.19 3.26
CA GLN A 39 -3.71 -13.73 1.91
C GLN A 39 -4.92 -13.58 0.98
N ALA A 40 -6.15 -13.73 1.49
CA ALA A 40 -7.37 -13.62 0.69
C ALA A 40 -7.71 -12.17 0.33
N PHE A 41 -7.48 -11.23 1.25
CA PHE A 41 -7.73 -9.81 1.06
C PHE A 41 -6.64 -9.00 1.77
N PRO A 42 -5.55 -8.63 1.07
CA PRO A 42 -4.37 -8.03 1.67
C PRO A 42 -4.50 -6.52 1.86
N VAL A 43 -5.69 -6.04 2.20
CA VAL A 43 -5.97 -4.63 2.43
C VAL A 43 -6.54 -4.45 3.83
N ILE A 44 -6.03 -3.43 4.52
CA ILE A 44 -6.48 -3.06 5.86
C ILE A 44 -6.61 -1.54 5.95
N THR A 45 -7.38 -1.05 6.92
CA THR A 45 -7.47 0.39 7.17
C THR A 45 -6.17 0.93 7.75
N TRP A 46 -5.90 2.21 7.51
CA TRP A 46 -4.76 2.91 8.12
C TRP A 46 -4.75 2.78 9.64
N LEU A 47 -5.90 2.98 10.28
CA LEU A 47 -6.03 2.86 11.73
C LEU A 47 -5.59 1.48 12.21
N HIS A 48 -6.07 0.42 11.55
CA HIS A 48 -5.69 -0.95 11.89
C HIS A 48 -4.20 -1.21 11.67
N PHE A 49 -3.64 -0.72 10.55
CA PHE A 49 -2.20 -0.81 10.29
C PHE A 49 -1.39 -0.16 11.43
N THR A 50 -1.71 1.06 11.84
CA THR A 50 -0.96 1.74 12.92
C THR A 50 -1.05 1.01 14.25
N ASN A 51 -2.20 0.41 14.57
CA ASN A 51 -2.36 -0.39 15.79
C ASN A 51 -1.48 -1.65 15.73
N LEU A 52 -1.49 -2.37 14.61
CA LEU A 52 -0.64 -3.54 14.42
C LEU A 52 0.86 -3.21 14.56
N ILE A 53 1.30 -2.06 14.06
CA ILE A 53 2.69 -1.62 14.23
C ILE A 53 3.01 -1.33 15.70
N ARG A 54 2.07 -0.73 16.45
CA ARG A 54 2.26 -0.47 17.87
C ARG A 54 2.29 -1.76 18.68
N ASP A 55 1.40 -2.69 18.38
CA ASP A 55 1.27 -3.92 19.17
C ASP A 55 2.45 -4.87 18.92
N GLU A 56 2.89 -5.02 17.66
CA GLU A 56 3.80 -6.10 17.27
C GLU A 56 5.22 -5.63 16.95
N VAL A 57 5.43 -4.34 16.64
CA VAL A 57 6.74 -3.83 16.24
C VAL A 57 7.31 -2.84 17.25
N ASN A 58 6.56 -1.80 17.60
CA ASN A 58 7.02 -0.78 18.54
C ASN A 58 5.84 -0.09 19.27
N PRO A 59 5.57 -0.46 20.54
CA PRO A 59 4.50 0.15 21.34
C PRO A 59 4.65 1.67 21.56
N LEU A 60 5.85 2.21 21.36
CA LEU A 60 6.15 3.64 21.51
C LEU A 60 6.08 4.40 20.17
N ALA A 61 5.57 3.77 19.11
CA ALA A 61 5.39 4.42 17.82
C ALA A 61 4.30 5.52 17.89
N SER A 62 4.73 6.78 17.81
CA SER A 62 3.85 7.92 17.59
C SER A 62 3.28 7.91 16.16
N ASP A 63 2.25 8.71 15.93
CA ASP A 63 1.68 8.89 14.58
C ASP A 63 2.71 9.40 13.57
N SER A 64 3.62 10.28 14.00
CA SER A 64 4.71 10.76 13.14
C SER A 64 5.67 9.64 12.70
N HIS A 65 5.94 8.67 13.57
CA HIS A 65 6.72 7.49 13.22
C HIS A 65 5.97 6.64 12.20
N CYS A 66 4.68 6.38 12.42
CA CYS A 66 3.85 5.61 11.49
C CYS A 66 3.75 6.28 10.11
N GLN A 67 3.53 7.60 10.05
CA GLN A 67 3.48 8.34 8.78
C GLN A 67 4.81 8.31 8.02
N SER A 68 5.94 8.45 8.73
CA SER A 68 7.26 8.34 8.10
C SER A 68 7.50 6.92 7.59
N LEU A 69 7.10 5.92 8.36
CA LEU A 69 7.23 4.52 8.03
C LEU A 69 6.43 4.14 6.78
N ILE A 70 5.13 4.49 6.72
CA ILE A 70 4.29 4.13 5.56
C ILE A 70 4.81 4.79 4.28
N HIS A 71 5.29 6.03 4.37
CA HIS A 71 5.91 6.72 3.25
C HIS A 71 7.14 5.97 2.74
N GLN A 72 8.02 5.54 3.65
CA GLN A 72 9.20 4.76 3.28
C GLN A 72 8.83 3.41 2.67
N LEU A 73 7.90 2.67 3.28
CA LEU A 73 7.40 1.39 2.78
C LEU A 73 6.81 1.52 1.38
N GLN A 74 6.10 2.61 1.10
CA GLN A 74 5.57 2.87 -0.23
C GLN A 74 6.65 3.21 -1.25
N LEU A 75 7.66 4.00 -0.87
CA LEU A 75 8.78 4.34 -1.76
C LEU A 75 9.59 3.11 -2.19
N ILE A 76 9.72 2.11 -1.31
CA ILE A 76 10.40 0.84 -1.64
C ILE A 76 9.48 -0.19 -2.29
N GLY A 77 8.19 0.11 -2.43
CA GLY A 77 7.20 -0.78 -3.06
C GLY A 77 6.78 -1.97 -2.19
N GLU A 78 6.94 -1.88 -0.86
CA GLU A 78 6.48 -2.94 0.05
C GLU A 78 4.97 -2.86 0.33
N VAL A 79 4.38 -1.67 0.25
CA VAL A 79 2.94 -1.43 0.48
C VAL A 79 2.42 -0.33 -0.45
N VAL A 80 1.10 -0.25 -0.63
CA VAL A 80 0.43 0.90 -1.26
C VAL A 80 -0.50 1.55 -0.25
N TYR A 81 -0.25 2.81 0.07
CA TYR A 81 -1.14 3.64 0.88
C TYR A 81 -2.08 4.41 -0.04
N LEU A 82 -3.37 4.21 0.19
CA LEU A 82 -4.46 4.80 -0.55
C LEU A 82 -5.16 5.80 0.38
N ARG A 83 -5.01 7.07 0.07
CA ARG A 83 -5.64 8.19 0.76
C ARG A 83 -6.42 8.98 -0.28
N ASP A 84 -7.67 9.24 0.03
CA ASP A 84 -8.54 10.13 -0.72
C ASP A 84 -9.03 11.21 0.23
N GLU A 85 -8.87 12.48 -0.15
CA GLU A 85 -9.28 13.63 0.66
C GLU A 85 -10.80 13.67 0.92
N THR A 86 -11.57 12.98 0.09
CA THR A 86 -13.04 12.88 0.19
C THR A 86 -13.50 11.63 0.94
N ALA A 87 -12.64 10.64 1.14
CA ALA A 87 -12.95 9.41 1.84
C ALA A 87 -12.75 9.55 3.35
N GLU A 88 -13.65 8.97 4.14
CA GLU A 88 -13.51 8.94 5.61
C GLU A 88 -12.43 7.95 6.08
N ILE A 89 -12.04 7.00 5.22
CA ILE A 89 -11.19 5.86 5.57
C ILE A 89 -10.04 5.75 4.57
N ASP A 90 -8.82 5.80 5.10
CA ASP A 90 -7.61 5.48 4.36
C ASP A 90 -7.32 3.97 4.39
N TYR A 91 -6.78 3.44 3.30
CA TYR A 91 -6.43 2.02 3.15
C TYR A 91 -4.93 1.82 2.96
N VAL A 92 -4.45 0.67 3.43
CA VAL A 92 -3.10 0.18 3.24
C VAL A 92 -3.18 -1.20 2.60
N VAL A 93 -2.69 -1.31 1.37
CA VAL A 93 -2.51 -2.57 0.66
C VAL A 93 -1.14 -3.15 1.07
N ILE A 94 -1.17 -4.26 1.81
CA ILE A 94 -0.01 -4.96 2.37
C ILE A 94 0.77 -5.72 1.28
N THR A 95 0.06 -6.14 0.23
CA THR A 95 0.62 -6.86 -0.92
C THR A 95 0.37 -6.07 -2.21
N PRO A 96 1.31 -5.21 -2.64
CA PRO A 96 1.14 -4.37 -3.83
C PRO A 96 0.85 -5.15 -5.11
N GLU A 97 1.46 -6.34 -5.27
CA GLU A 97 1.24 -7.23 -6.41
C GLU A 97 -0.21 -7.70 -6.53
N TRP A 98 -0.93 -7.82 -5.42
CA TRP A 98 -2.35 -8.16 -5.45
C TRP A 98 -3.16 -7.05 -6.12
N LEU A 99 -2.90 -5.78 -5.78
CA LEU A 99 -3.59 -4.67 -6.44
C LEU A 99 -3.16 -4.53 -7.90
N GLY A 100 -1.85 -4.54 -8.17
CA GLY A 100 -1.31 -4.25 -9.50
C GLY A 100 -1.48 -5.38 -10.52
N THR A 101 -1.31 -6.64 -10.10
CA THR A 101 -1.33 -7.80 -11.02
C THR A 101 -2.64 -8.56 -10.93
N HIS A 102 -3.14 -8.84 -9.73
CA HIS A 102 -4.37 -9.61 -9.59
C HIS A 102 -5.59 -8.77 -9.94
N ILE A 103 -5.81 -7.63 -9.26
CA ILE A 103 -6.98 -6.79 -9.51
C ILE A 103 -6.86 -6.04 -10.83
N MET A 104 -5.88 -5.12 -10.93
CA MET A 104 -5.74 -4.27 -12.10
C MET A 104 -5.39 -5.07 -13.36
N GLY A 105 -4.56 -6.12 -13.24
CA GLY A 105 -4.23 -6.98 -14.37
C GLY A 105 -5.45 -7.75 -14.90
N THR A 106 -6.33 -8.23 -14.03
CA THR A 106 -7.59 -8.89 -14.45
C THR A 106 -8.51 -7.89 -15.15
N LEU A 107 -8.73 -6.71 -14.56
CA LEU A 107 -9.62 -5.68 -15.10
C LEU A 107 -9.13 -5.09 -16.43
N LEU A 108 -7.81 -5.09 -16.66
CA LEU A 108 -7.20 -4.58 -17.90
C LEU A 108 -6.83 -5.69 -18.89
N SER A 109 -7.14 -6.96 -18.57
CA SER A 109 -6.85 -8.09 -19.46
C SER A 109 -7.70 -8.04 -20.73
N ALA A 110 -7.16 -8.51 -21.85
CA ALA A 110 -7.88 -8.53 -23.14
C ALA A 110 -9.16 -9.39 -23.07
N ASP A 111 -9.11 -10.50 -22.34
CA ASP A 111 -10.25 -11.40 -22.17
C ASP A 111 -11.39 -10.72 -21.39
N PHE A 112 -11.05 -9.97 -20.35
CA PHE A 112 -12.03 -9.21 -19.57
C PHE A 112 -12.58 -8.03 -20.36
N LEU A 113 -11.71 -7.26 -21.05
CA LEU A 113 -12.12 -6.13 -21.87
C LEU A 113 -12.98 -6.53 -23.09
N ALA A 114 -12.84 -7.75 -23.59
CA ALA A 114 -13.71 -8.27 -24.65
C ALA A 114 -15.13 -8.60 -24.17
N GLN A 115 -15.31 -8.82 -22.86
CA GLN A 115 -16.57 -9.24 -22.24
C GLN A 115 -17.16 -8.15 -21.32
N CYS A 116 -16.43 -7.05 -21.11
CA CYS A 116 -16.84 -6.00 -20.21
C CYS A 116 -18.03 -5.21 -20.75
N ARG A 117 -18.79 -4.60 -19.84
CA ARG A 117 -19.87 -3.69 -20.22
C ARG A 117 -19.32 -2.49 -20.99
N GLU A 118 -20.02 -2.12 -22.06
CA GLU A 118 -19.70 -0.93 -22.86
C GLU A 118 -19.69 0.38 -22.04
N SER A 119 -20.41 0.41 -20.91
CA SER A 119 -20.45 1.57 -20.01
C SER A 119 -19.22 1.74 -19.12
N GLY A 120 -18.43 0.68 -18.88
CA GLY A 120 -17.27 0.71 -17.98
C GLY A 120 -17.57 0.93 -16.48
N CYS A 121 -18.83 1.18 -16.10
CA CYS A 121 -19.25 1.31 -14.70
C CYS A 121 -19.54 -0.06 -14.07
N TYR A 122 -18.95 -0.32 -12.89
CA TYR A 122 -19.15 -1.54 -12.12
C TYR A 122 -19.80 -1.24 -10.78
N SER A 123 -20.71 -2.11 -10.37
CA SER A 123 -21.28 -2.14 -9.03
C SER A 123 -20.57 -3.18 -8.15
N PRO A 124 -20.73 -3.13 -6.82
CA PRO A 124 -20.20 -4.16 -5.92
C PRO A 124 -20.69 -5.58 -6.27
N ASP A 125 -21.91 -5.72 -6.79
CA ASP A 125 -22.49 -7.00 -7.21
C ASP A 125 -21.74 -7.59 -8.43
N ASP A 126 -21.32 -6.72 -9.36
CA ASP A 126 -20.50 -7.12 -10.51
C ASP A 126 -19.13 -7.63 -10.01
N PHE A 127 -18.50 -6.94 -9.06
CA PHE A 127 -17.22 -7.36 -8.48
C PHE A 127 -17.31 -8.67 -7.70
N THR A 128 -18.46 -8.99 -7.09
CA THR A 128 -18.68 -10.30 -6.45
C THR A 128 -18.58 -11.44 -7.45
N SER A 129 -19.02 -11.20 -8.70
CA SER A 129 -18.96 -12.19 -9.78
C SER A 129 -17.56 -12.30 -10.37
N ILE A 130 -16.80 -11.20 -10.41
CA ILE A 130 -15.45 -11.13 -10.99
C ILE A 130 -14.41 -11.68 -10.01
N PHE A 131 -14.53 -11.36 -8.73
CA PHE A 131 -13.61 -11.73 -7.65
C PHE A 131 -14.37 -12.38 -6.49
N PRO A 132 -14.87 -13.62 -6.66
CA PRO A 132 -15.66 -14.31 -5.63
C PRO A 132 -14.90 -14.58 -4.33
N GLU A 133 -13.56 -14.53 -4.36
CA GLU A 133 -12.69 -14.67 -3.19
C GLU A 133 -12.70 -13.45 -2.25
N ILE A 134 -13.19 -12.30 -2.71
CA ILE A 134 -13.24 -11.05 -1.93
C ILE A 134 -14.53 -11.02 -1.13
N ALA A 135 -14.39 -11.08 0.20
CA ALA A 135 -15.53 -11.10 1.11
C ALA A 135 -16.32 -9.78 1.13
N GLU A 136 -15.65 -8.63 0.94
CA GLU A 136 -16.26 -7.31 0.93
C GLU A 136 -15.94 -6.54 -0.37
N PRO A 137 -16.78 -6.68 -1.42
CA PRO A 137 -16.59 -6.01 -2.72
C PRO A 137 -16.76 -4.48 -2.64
N THR A 138 -17.47 -3.97 -1.63
CA THR A 138 -17.63 -2.54 -1.40
C THR A 138 -16.29 -1.88 -1.08
N ASP A 139 -15.46 -2.52 -0.25
CA ASP A 139 -14.11 -2.04 0.04
C ASP A 139 -13.25 -2.00 -1.21
N LEU A 140 -13.33 -3.02 -2.07
CA LEU A 140 -12.64 -3.01 -3.36
C LEU A 140 -13.09 -1.84 -4.24
N THR A 141 -14.39 -1.55 -4.28
CA THR A 141 -14.93 -0.44 -5.07
C THR A 141 -14.41 0.89 -4.55
N ASN A 142 -14.38 1.07 -3.22
CA ASN A 142 -13.83 2.27 -2.58
C ASN A 142 -12.34 2.42 -2.87
N ILE A 143 -11.57 1.33 -2.75
CA ILE A 143 -10.14 1.28 -3.08
C ILE A 143 -9.89 1.71 -4.52
N LEU A 144 -10.64 1.16 -5.48
CA LEU A 144 -10.50 1.52 -6.89
C LEU A 144 -10.90 2.97 -7.17
N ALA A 145 -11.90 3.50 -6.45
CA ALA A 145 -12.28 4.90 -6.56
C ALA A 145 -11.17 5.85 -6.11
N THR A 146 -10.35 5.46 -5.12
CA THR A 146 -9.21 6.28 -4.66
C THR A 146 -8.06 6.39 -5.68
N LEU A 147 -8.09 5.62 -6.78
CA LEU A 147 -7.05 5.63 -7.82
C LEU A 147 -7.31 6.64 -8.95
N HIS A 148 -8.42 7.40 -8.90
CA HIS A 148 -8.81 8.40 -9.90
C HIS A 148 -8.23 9.79 -9.58
#